data_AF-A0A3C1KJL2-F1
#
_entry.id   AF-A0A3C1KJL2-F1
#
_cell.length_a   1.000
_cell.length_b   1.000
_cell.length_c   1.000
_cell.angle_alpha   90.00
_cell.angle_beta   90.00
_cell.angle_gamma   90.00
#
_symmetry.space_group_name_H-M   'P 1'
#
loop_
_entity.id
_entity.type
_entity.pdbx_description
1 polymer ?
#
loop_
_entity_poly.entity_id
_entity_poly.type
_entity_poly.pdbx_seq_one_letter_code
_entity_poly.pdbx_strand_id
1 'polypeptide(L)'
;TALAQGKAAGQAALQAMGCAAAEVALPFAQVVRVAPPEAVYQVPHYLPSSRAPMQFVDFQNDVTASAIEIACREGFESIEHIKRYTALGFGTDQGKLGNINGLAIAASVQRKSISEVGTTVFRPNYTPVTFGAIVGRNRSELFDPVRYTPLHAWHVERGAVFEDVGLWKRPLYFPLAGETLRQAVDRECKGTRQSVGLLDASTLGKIDIQGPDVREFLERVYTNKWSKLPVGRCRYGLMCGEDGMIFDDGVTACLGDRHFLMTTTTGGAARVLEWLELYHQTEWPDLKVFFTSVTDHWATLSIAG
;
A
#
# COMPACT_ATOMS: atom_id res chain seq x y z
N THR A 1 10.40 34.28 26.59
CA THR A 1 10.85 34.65 25.23
C THR A 1 10.87 33.41 24.36
N ALA A 2 10.79 33.55 23.03
CA ALA A 2 10.88 32.39 22.11
C ALA A 2 12.16 31.57 22.34
N LEU A 3 13.29 32.24 22.63
CA LEU A 3 14.57 31.59 22.97
C LEU A 3 14.47 30.70 24.22
N ALA A 4 13.86 31.20 25.29
CA ALA A 4 13.69 30.42 26.52
C ALA A 4 12.70 29.25 26.33
N GLN A 5 11.62 29.45 25.57
CA GLN A 5 10.67 28.39 25.23
C GLN A 5 11.33 27.30 24.37
N GLY A 6 12.14 27.68 23.38
CA GLY A 6 12.91 26.74 22.56
C GLY A 6 13.91 25.92 23.38
N LYS A 7 14.66 26.56 24.29
CA LYS A 7 15.55 25.85 25.23
C LYS A 7 14.78 24.87 26.10
N ALA A 8 13.67 25.30 26.71
CA ALA A 8 12.86 24.43 27.56
C ALA A 8 12.28 23.25 26.78
N ALA A 9 11.76 23.47 25.57
CA ALA A 9 11.24 22.42 24.70
C ALA A 9 12.33 21.41 24.29
N GLY A 10 13.52 21.89 23.93
CA GLY A 10 14.66 21.03 23.62
C GLY A 10 15.12 20.21 24.81
N GLN A 11 15.19 20.81 26.00
CA GLN A 11 15.54 20.10 27.25
C GLN A 11 14.51 19.03 27.60
N ALA A 12 13.22 19.34 27.47
CA ALA A 12 12.14 18.38 27.68
C ALA A 12 12.22 17.21 26.69
N ALA A 13 12.52 17.48 25.42
CA ALA A 13 12.72 16.43 24.41
C ALA A 13 13.92 15.53 24.74
N LEU A 14 15.05 16.09 25.16
CA LEU A 14 16.22 15.32 25.59
C LEU A 14 15.91 14.46 26.82
N GLN A 15 15.23 15.02 27.81
CA GLN A 15 14.80 14.29 29.01
C GLN A 15 13.88 13.12 28.65
N ALA A 16 12.91 13.34 27.74
CA ALA A 16 12.01 12.28 27.28
C ALA A 16 12.74 11.14 26.54
N MET A 17 13.86 11.44 25.88
CA MET A 17 14.74 10.46 25.24
C MET A 17 15.76 9.84 26.21
N GLY A 18 15.76 10.23 27.49
CA GLY A 18 16.76 9.77 28.48
C GLY A 18 18.17 10.33 28.23
N CYS A 19 18.31 11.37 27.41
CA CYS A 19 19.57 12.02 27.14
C CYS A 19 19.84 13.12 28.17
N ALA A 20 21.11 13.25 28.60
CA ALA A 20 21.52 14.37 29.41
C ALA A 20 21.39 15.69 28.62
N ALA A 21 20.74 16.69 29.21
CA ALA A 21 20.66 18.02 28.62
C ALA A 21 21.94 18.80 28.93
N ALA A 22 22.63 19.26 27.89
CA ALA A 22 23.73 20.20 28.04
C ALA A 22 23.20 21.57 28.52
N GLU A 23 24.01 22.29 29.28
CA GLU A 23 23.70 23.67 29.64
C GLU A 23 23.93 24.58 28.42
N VAL A 24 22.85 25.20 27.95
CA VAL A 24 22.89 26.14 26.81
C VAL A 24 22.68 27.57 27.31
N ALA A 25 23.65 28.44 27.07
CA ALA A 25 23.50 29.88 27.27
C ALA A 25 22.63 30.47 26.15
N LEU A 26 21.63 31.27 26.51
CA LEU A 26 20.77 31.92 25.53
C LEU A 26 21.47 33.16 24.94
N PRO A 27 21.37 33.40 23.62
CA PRO A 27 21.92 34.62 23.03
C PRO A 27 21.14 35.84 23.52
N PHE A 28 21.81 37.00 23.55
CA PHE A 28 21.16 38.27 23.81
C PHE A 28 20.20 38.59 22.65
N ALA A 29 18.97 38.98 23.00
CA ALA A 29 18.00 39.50 22.06
C ALA A 29 17.47 40.82 22.61
N GLN A 30 17.48 41.86 21.77
CA GLN A 30 16.90 43.14 22.11
C GLN A 30 15.40 43.00 22.35
N VAL A 31 14.92 43.52 23.46
CA VAL A 31 13.47 43.60 23.74
C VAL A 31 12.92 44.84 23.06
N VAL A 32 12.12 44.64 22.02
CA VAL A 32 11.39 45.72 21.35
C VAL A 32 10.02 45.86 22.02
N ARG A 33 9.72 47.04 22.55
CA ARG A 33 8.36 47.37 23.01
C ARG A 33 7.53 47.78 21.80
N VAL A 34 6.51 46.99 21.48
CA VAL A 34 5.53 47.29 20.43
C VAL A 34 4.20 47.67 21.08
N ALA A 35 3.42 48.50 20.38
CA ALA A 35 2.05 48.78 20.79
C ALA A 35 1.21 47.49 20.75
N PRO A 36 0.13 47.40 21.54
CA PRO A 36 -0.82 46.29 21.42
C PRO A 36 -1.33 46.16 19.97
N PRO A 37 -1.43 44.93 19.42
CA PRO A 37 -1.94 44.74 18.08
C PRO A 37 -3.43 45.09 18.00
N GLU A 38 -3.83 45.78 16.94
CA GLU A 38 -5.23 46.03 16.62
C GLU A 38 -5.72 45.02 15.58
N ALA A 39 -6.83 44.35 15.87
CA ALA A 39 -7.35 43.28 15.03
C ALA A 39 -8.24 43.85 13.92
N VAL A 40 -7.66 44.03 12.72
CA VAL A 40 -8.39 44.51 11.52
C VAL A 40 -8.39 43.42 10.46
N TYR A 41 -9.46 42.60 10.44
CA TYR A 41 -9.62 41.51 9.47
C TYR A 41 -10.36 41.92 8.19
N GLN A 42 -11.09 43.05 8.24
CA GLN A 42 -11.75 43.67 7.11
C GLN A 42 -11.74 45.19 7.33
N VAL A 43 -11.20 45.94 6.38
CA VAL A 43 -11.20 47.41 6.46
C VAL A 43 -12.64 47.92 6.28
N PRO A 44 -13.18 48.74 7.18
CA PRO A 44 -14.54 49.25 7.06
C PRO A 44 -14.70 50.14 5.82
N HIS A 45 -15.88 50.08 5.20
CA HIS A 45 -16.25 50.91 4.07
C HIS A 45 -17.68 51.44 4.26
N TYR A 46 -17.99 52.61 3.70
CA TYR A 46 -19.32 53.24 3.83
C TYR A 46 -20.39 52.57 2.95
N LEU A 47 -19.97 51.75 1.97
CA LEU A 47 -20.84 50.89 1.17
C LEU A 47 -20.81 49.46 1.72
N PRO A 48 -21.90 48.68 1.55
CA PRO A 48 -21.87 47.25 1.85
C PRO A 48 -20.80 46.54 1.01
N SER A 49 -20.26 45.42 1.49
CA SER A 49 -19.15 44.70 0.85
C SER A 49 -19.43 44.26 -0.59
N SER A 50 -20.70 44.09 -0.96
CA SER A 50 -21.14 43.80 -2.34
C SER A 50 -21.06 45.00 -3.30
N ARG A 51 -20.87 46.22 -2.78
CA ARG A 51 -20.76 47.48 -3.55
C ARG A 51 -19.48 48.27 -3.26
N ALA A 52 -18.74 47.90 -2.21
CA ALA A 52 -17.42 48.43 -1.92
C ALA A 52 -16.39 47.93 -2.95
N PRO A 53 -15.22 48.57 -3.07
CA PRO A 53 -14.09 47.98 -3.80
C PRO A 53 -13.77 46.56 -3.31
N MET A 54 -13.29 45.71 -4.21
CA MET A 54 -13.03 44.29 -3.92
C MET A 54 -12.07 44.14 -2.73
N GLN A 55 -12.54 43.48 -1.67
CA GLN A 55 -11.76 43.17 -0.47
C GLN A 55 -11.34 41.70 -0.52
N PHE A 56 -10.19 41.42 -1.14
CA PHE A 56 -9.68 40.06 -1.31
C PHE A 56 -9.23 39.45 0.03
N VAL A 57 -9.62 38.19 0.23
CA VAL A 57 -9.31 37.36 1.40
C VAL A 57 -8.42 36.19 0.97
N ASP A 58 -8.73 35.54 -0.15
CA ASP A 58 -7.87 34.55 -0.82
C ASP A 58 -7.55 35.06 -2.22
N PHE A 59 -6.29 35.42 -2.45
CA PHE A 59 -5.82 35.95 -3.72
C PHE A 59 -5.69 34.90 -4.81
N GLN A 60 -5.47 33.63 -4.46
CA GLN A 60 -5.26 32.58 -5.46
C GLN A 60 -6.59 32.11 -6.06
N ASN A 61 -7.67 32.19 -5.29
CA ASN A 61 -9.01 31.78 -5.69
C ASN A 61 -9.99 32.95 -5.86
N ASP A 62 -9.49 34.20 -5.86
CA ASP A 62 -10.29 35.42 -5.94
C ASP A 62 -11.45 35.51 -4.93
N VAL A 63 -11.28 34.93 -3.74
CA VAL A 63 -12.31 34.98 -2.69
C VAL A 63 -12.28 36.33 -2.01
N THR A 64 -13.42 37.02 -1.97
CA THR A 64 -13.59 38.31 -1.28
C THR A 64 -14.38 38.19 0.01
N ALA A 65 -14.30 39.23 0.85
CA ALA A 65 -15.15 39.36 2.03
C ALA A 65 -16.65 39.24 1.68
N SER A 66 -17.08 39.83 0.56
CA SER A 66 -18.46 39.74 0.08
C SER A 66 -18.92 38.30 -0.21
N ALA A 67 -18.02 37.45 -0.71
CA ALA A 67 -18.33 36.05 -1.01
C ALA A 67 -18.57 35.24 0.28
N ILE A 68 -17.77 35.52 1.32
CA ILE A 68 -17.94 34.92 2.65
C ILE A 68 -19.24 35.40 3.32
N GLU A 69 -19.56 36.70 3.20
CA GLU A 69 -20.83 37.26 3.68
C GLU A 69 -22.05 36.63 2.98
N ILE A 70 -21.97 36.45 1.65
CA ILE A 70 -23.02 35.75 0.88
C ILE A 70 -23.19 34.32 1.39
N ALA A 71 -22.10 33.56 1.55
CA ALA A 71 -22.16 32.18 2.05
C ALA A 71 -22.86 32.11 3.43
N CYS A 72 -22.50 33.00 4.35
CA CYS A 72 -23.14 33.05 5.67
C CYS A 72 -24.64 33.40 5.56
N ARG A 73 -25.01 34.35 4.69
CA ARG A 73 -26.41 34.78 4.47
C ARG A 73 -27.26 33.69 3.81
N GLU A 74 -26.67 32.82 3.02
CA GLU A 74 -27.34 31.66 2.43
C GLU A 74 -27.51 30.48 3.41
N GLY A 75 -27.07 30.65 4.67
CA GLY A 75 -27.29 29.69 5.74
C GLY A 75 -26.10 28.73 5.99
N PHE A 76 -24.95 28.96 5.37
CA PHE A 76 -23.75 28.20 5.70
C PHE A 76 -23.14 28.67 7.02
N GLU A 77 -23.36 27.91 8.10
CA GLU A 77 -22.84 28.24 9.43
C GLU A 77 -21.45 27.64 9.71
N SER A 78 -21.22 26.41 9.26
CA SER A 78 -19.96 25.71 9.45
C SER A 78 -18.86 26.35 8.59
N ILE A 79 -17.68 26.59 9.17
CA ILE A 79 -16.52 27.07 8.43
C ILE A 79 -16.14 26.13 7.28
N GLU A 80 -16.37 24.83 7.45
CA GLU A 80 -16.13 23.82 6.41
C GLU A 80 -17.10 23.98 5.22
N HIS A 81 -18.33 24.42 5.45
CA HIS A 81 -19.27 24.75 4.36
C HIS A 81 -18.91 26.05 3.67
N ILE A 82 -18.59 27.11 4.44
CA ILE A 82 -18.16 28.40 3.88
C ILE A 82 -16.92 28.21 3.01
N LYS A 83 -15.95 27.42 3.49
CA LYS A 83 -14.75 27.02 2.75
C LYS A 83 -15.06 26.35 1.41
N ARG A 84 -15.97 25.36 1.41
CA ARG A 84 -16.36 24.61 0.19
C ARG A 84 -17.18 25.44 -0.78
N TYR A 85 -18.06 26.30 -0.27
CA TYR A 85 -18.90 27.16 -1.08
C TYR A 85 -18.10 28.26 -1.79
N THR A 86 -17.15 28.86 -1.07
CA THR A 86 -16.36 30.00 -1.58
C THR A 86 -15.04 29.59 -2.23
N ALA A 87 -14.59 28.33 -2.06
CA ALA A 87 -13.24 27.88 -2.36
C ALA A 87 -12.13 28.56 -1.52
N LEU A 88 -12.46 29.17 -0.39
CA LEU A 88 -11.49 29.76 0.55
C LEU A 88 -10.42 28.74 0.97
N GLY A 89 -9.16 29.05 0.72
CA GLY A 89 -8.01 28.23 1.14
C GLY A 89 -7.81 26.96 0.33
N PHE A 90 -8.43 26.84 -0.84
CA PHE A 90 -8.23 25.72 -1.77
C PHE A 90 -7.00 25.90 -2.67
N GLY A 91 -6.31 27.04 -2.55
CA GLY A 91 -5.11 27.35 -3.31
C GLY A 91 -3.93 26.41 -3.01
N THR A 92 -2.88 26.52 -3.82
CA THR A 92 -1.60 25.82 -3.59
C THR A 92 -0.90 26.26 -2.30
N ASP A 93 -1.24 27.45 -1.78
CA ASP A 93 -0.79 27.92 -0.48
C ASP A 93 -1.56 27.26 0.69
N GLN A 94 -2.66 26.55 0.41
CA GLN A 94 -3.58 25.95 1.40
C GLN A 94 -4.13 26.98 2.40
N GLY A 95 -4.37 28.21 1.94
CA GLY A 95 -4.96 29.29 2.73
C GLY A 95 -4.07 29.84 3.85
N LYS A 96 -2.74 29.69 3.72
CA LYS A 96 -1.76 30.22 4.69
C LYS A 96 -1.87 31.73 4.87
N LEU A 97 -2.29 32.45 3.83
CA LEU A 97 -2.45 33.90 3.86
C LEU A 97 -3.88 34.35 4.19
N GLY A 98 -4.88 33.57 3.76
CA GLY A 98 -6.28 34.00 3.73
C GLY A 98 -7.20 33.38 4.77
N ASN A 99 -6.91 32.16 5.27
CA ASN A 99 -7.89 31.42 6.06
C ASN A 99 -8.26 32.16 7.36
N ILE A 100 -7.27 32.65 8.12
CA ILE A 100 -7.56 33.35 9.39
C ILE A 100 -8.43 34.60 9.15
N ASN A 101 -8.17 35.33 8.07
CA ASN A 101 -8.98 36.50 7.70
C ASN A 101 -10.41 36.08 7.33
N GLY A 102 -10.57 35.02 6.53
CA GLY A 102 -11.89 34.52 6.15
C GLY A 102 -12.69 33.96 7.31
N LEU A 103 -12.02 33.27 8.24
CA LEU A 103 -12.60 32.81 9.51
C LEU A 103 -13.10 34.00 10.35
N ALA A 104 -12.29 35.05 10.46
CA ALA A 104 -12.66 36.23 11.24
C ALA A 104 -13.84 37.00 10.62
N ILE A 105 -13.91 37.08 9.29
CA ILE A 105 -15.07 37.66 8.59
C ILE A 105 -16.31 36.80 8.82
N ALA A 106 -16.22 35.47 8.66
CA ALA A 106 -17.33 34.56 8.95
C ALA A 106 -17.80 34.66 10.41
N ALA A 107 -16.87 34.77 11.36
CA ALA A 107 -17.17 34.95 12.78
C ALA A 107 -17.91 36.27 13.05
N SER A 108 -17.45 37.37 12.44
CA SER A 108 -18.11 38.68 12.53
C SER A 108 -19.55 38.63 12.01
N VAL A 109 -19.77 38.06 10.82
CA VAL A 109 -21.11 37.95 10.20
C VAL A 109 -22.05 37.08 11.04
N GLN A 110 -21.54 35.98 11.60
CA GLN A 110 -22.31 35.06 12.46
C GLN A 110 -22.44 35.55 13.92
N ARG A 111 -21.81 36.67 14.29
CA ARG A 111 -21.74 37.20 15.66
C ARG A 111 -21.17 36.17 16.66
N LYS A 112 -20.17 35.42 16.22
CA LYS A 112 -19.41 34.44 17.02
C LYS A 112 -17.97 34.92 17.20
N SER A 113 -17.29 34.40 18.22
CA SER A 113 -15.83 34.52 18.32
C SER A 113 -15.13 33.63 17.28
N ILE A 114 -13.87 33.95 16.94
CA ILE A 114 -13.05 33.12 16.04
C ILE A 114 -12.89 31.70 16.61
N SER A 115 -12.77 31.58 17.93
CA SER A 115 -12.69 30.29 18.62
C SER A 115 -13.95 29.44 18.49
N GLU A 116 -15.14 30.05 18.46
CA GLU A 116 -16.42 29.34 18.31
C GLU A 116 -16.69 28.89 16.87
N VAL A 117 -16.21 29.63 15.87
CA VAL A 117 -16.26 29.20 14.47
C VAL A 117 -15.31 28.03 14.22
N GLY A 118 -14.18 28.00 14.92
CA GLY A 118 -13.17 26.96 14.80
C GLY A 118 -12.34 27.07 13.52
N THR A 119 -11.26 26.28 13.45
CA THR A 119 -10.41 26.20 12.26
C THR A 119 -10.85 25.10 11.32
N THR A 120 -10.47 25.22 10.05
CA THR A 120 -10.58 24.09 9.12
C THR A 120 -9.55 23.02 9.44
N VAL A 121 -9.79 21.79 8.98
CA VAL A 121 -8.86 20.67 9.20
C VAL A 121 -7.50 20.90 8.52
N PHE A 122 -6.41 20.80 9.29
CA PHE A 122 -5.03 20.79 8.78
C PHE A 122 -4.65 19.40 8.26
N ARG A 123 -4.04 19.32 7.07
CA ARG A 123 -3.66 18.06 6.42
C ARG A 123 -2.21 18.10 5.96
N PRO A 124 -1.46 16.98 6.04
CA PRO A 124 -0.22 16.85 5.28
C PRO A 124 -0.52 16.79 3.77
N ASN A 125 0.39 17.18 2.90
CA ASN A 125 1.70 17.78 3.19
C ASN A 125 1.58 19.27 3.53
N TYR A 126 2.46 19.79 4.40
CA TYR A 126 2.47 21.21 4.78
C TYR A 126 2.57 22.15 3.57
N THR A 127 3.39 21.76 2.59
CA THR A 127 3.48 22.36 1.26
C THR A 127 3.45 21.25 0.21
N PRO A 128 3.04 21.53 -1.04
CA PRO A 128 3.02 20.52 -2.10
C PRO A 128 4.37 19.80 -2.25
N VAL A 129 4.31 18.49 -2.47
CA VAL A 129 5.45 17.62 -2.76
C VAL A 129 5.21 16.96 -4.12
N THR A 130 6.25 16.85 -4.95
CA THR A 130 6.11 16.24 -6.28
C THR A 130 5.84 14.74 -6.15
N PHE A 131 5.01 14.19 -7.04
CA PHE A 131 4.74 12.75 -7.04
C PHE A 131 6.01 11.91 -7.25
N GLY A 132 6.99 12.42 -8.01
CA GLY A 132 8.29 11.75 -8.18
C GLY A 132 9.08 11.59 -6.87
N ALA A 133 8.98 12.56 -5.94
CA ALA A 133 9.61 12.43 -4.63
C ALA A 133 8.90 11.38 -3.76
N ILE A 134 7.58 11.24 -3.87
CA ILE A 134 6.78 10.23 -3.16
C ILE A 134 7.09 8.82 -3.70
N VAL A 135 7.16 8.66 -5.02
CA VAL A 135 7.43 7.37 -5.67
C VAL A 135 8.88 6.91 -5.44
N GLY A 136 9.82 7.86 -5.31
CA GLY A 136 11.22 7.56 -5.05
C GLY A 136 11.85 6.75 -6.19
N ARG A 137 12.38 5.55 -5.85
CA ARG A 137 13.04 4.65 -6.81
C ARG A 137 12.13 3.57 -7.40
N ASN A 138 10.86 3.51 -6.98
CA ASN A 138 9.88 2.53 -7.44
C ASN A 138 9.36 2.90 -8.85
N ARG A 139 10.21 2.77 -9.87
CA ARG A 139 9.91 3.14 -11.26
C ARG A 139 10.64 2.23 -12.24
N SER A 140 10.07 2.09 -13.45
CA SER A 140 10.66 1.29 -14.52
C SER A 140 10.90 -0.15 -14.05
N GLU A 141 12.10 -0.72 -14.25
CA GLU A 141 12.44 -2.09 -13.83
C GLU A 141 12.46 -2.29 -12.31
N LEU A 142 12.47 -1.21 -11.52
CA LEU A 142 12.40 -1.25 -10.06
C LEU A 142 10.98 -0.97 -9.54
N PHE A 143 9.98 -0.89 -10.42
CA PHE A 143 8.59 -0.65 -10.01
C PHE A 143 8.05 -1.79 -9.14
N ASP A 144 8.35 -3.04 -9.53
CA ASP A 144 7.99 -4.26 -8.80
C ASP A 144 9.09 -5.32 -9.04
N PRO A 145 9.42 -6.19 -8.07
CA PRO A 145 10.47 -7.18 -8.24
C PRO A 145 10.17 -8.16 -9.38
N VAL A 146 11.21 -8.54 -10.12
CA VAL A 146 11.12 -9.57 -11.16
C VAL A 146 11.88 -10.81 -10.70
N ARG A 147 11.21 -11.96 -10.72
CA ARG A 147 11.75 -13.25 -10.29
C ARG A 147 12.09 -14.12 -11.49
N TYR A 148 13.25 -14.76 -11.43
CA TYR A 148 13.80 -15.60 -12.49
C TYR A 148 14.14 -16.98 -11.94
N THR A 149 13.84 -18.02 -12.73
CA THR A 149 14.26 -19.38 -12.40
C THR A 149 15.76 -19.55 -12.69
N PRO A 150 16.43 -20.58 -12.13
CA PRO A 150 17.82 -20.89 -12.48
C PRO A 150 18.05 -21.16 -13.98
N LEU A 151 16.98 -21.49 -14.74
CA LEU A 151 17.02 -21.75 -16.17
C LEU A 151 16.79 -20.49 -17.03
N HIS A 152 16.58 -19.31 -16.42
CA HIS A 152 16.21 -18.10 -17.17
C HIS A 152 17.22 -17.73 -18.26
N ALA A 153 18.52 -17.82 -17.98
CA ALA A 153 19.56 -17.55 -18.98
C ALA A 153 19.43 -18.46 -20.22
N TRP A 154 19.12 -19.75 -20.01
CA TRP A 154 18.89 -20.69 -21.10
C TRP A 154 17.62 -20.35 -21.89
N HIS A 155 16.55 -19.94 -21.21
CA HIS A 155 15.33 -19.49 -21.88
C HIS A 155 15.58 -18.30 -22.81
N VAL A 156 16.35 -17.31 -22.34
CA VAL A 156 16.74 -16.13 -23.14
C VAL A 156 17.58 -16.56 -24.34
N GLU A 157 18.59 -17.40 -24.14
CA GLU A 157 19.45 -17.91 -25.22
C GLU A 157 18.66 -18.67 -26.30
N ARG A 158 17.61 -19.41 -25.89
CA ARG A 158 16.72 -20.14 -26.81
C ARG A 158 15.60 -19.29 -27.42
N GLY A 159 15.60 -17.98 -27.19
CA GLY A 159 14.63 -17.07 -27.78
C GLY A 159 13.21 -17.23 -27.23
N ALA A 160 13.08 -17.64 -25.96
CA ALA A 160 11.78 -17.71 -25.30
C ALA A 160 11.07 -16.35 -25.33
N VAL A 161 9.77 -16.37 -25.58
CA VAL A 161 8.90 -15.24 -25.28
C VAL A 161 8.35 -15.43 -23.88
N PHE A 162 8.35 -14.38 -23.05
CA PHE A 162 8.00 -14.48 -21.63
C PHE A 162 6.59 -13.93 -21.34
N GLU A 163 5.94 -14.52 -20.35
CA GLU A 163 4.76 -13.98 -19.68
C GLU A 163 5.09 -13.57 -18.23
N ASP A 164 4.28 -12.65 -17.69
CA ASP A 164 4.30 -12.24 -16.28
C ASP A 164 3.28 -13.06 -15.48
N VAL A 165 3.77 -13.95 -14.62
CA VAL A 165 2.94 -14.77 -13.73
C VAL A 165 3.21 -14.36 -12.29
N GLY A 166 2.42 -13.39 -11.82
CA GLY A 166 2.77 -12.63 -10.62
C GLY A 166 4.10 -11.92 -10.85
N LEU A 167 5.06 -12.13 -9.95
CA LEU A 167 6.41 -11.57 -10.07
C LEU A 167 7.34 -12.40 -10.97
N TRP A 168 6.93 -13.58 -11.44
CA TRP A 168 7.79 -14.48 -12.21
C TRP A 168 7.77 -14.18 -13.70
N LYS A 169 8.96 -14.15 -14.33
CA LYS A 169 9.10 -14.23 -15.79
C LYS A 169 9.19 -15.68 -16.23
N ARG A 170 8.10 -16.21 -16.79
CA ARG A 170 8.02 -17.60 -17.27
C ARG A 170 8.04 -17.67 -18.80
N PRO A 171 8.67 -18.68 -19.40
CA PRO A 171 8.54 -18.91 -20.84
C PRO A 171 7.08 -19.18 -21.18
N LEU A 172 6.50 -18.35 -22.04
CA LEU A 172 5.18 -18.54 -22.62
C LEU A 172 5.24 -19.53 -23.78
N TYR A 173 6.25 -19.39 -24.66
CA TYR A 173 6.52 -20.29 -25.80
C TYR A 173 7.92 -20.05 -26.39
N PHE A 174 8.39 -20.96 -27.24
CA PHE A 174 9.68 -20.93 -27.93
C PHE A 174 9.48 -20.93 -29.47
N PRO A 175 9.40 -19.75 -30.12
CA PRO A 175 9.22 -19.67 -31.57
C PRO A 175 10.45 -20.11 -32.35
N LEU A 176 10.22 -20.76 -33.49
CA LEU A 176 11.22 -20.84 -34.57
C LEU A 176 11.13 -19.61 -35.47
N ALA A 177 12.17 -19.37 -36.27
CA ALA A 177 12.24 -18.21 -37.16
C ALA A 177 11.00 -18.14 -38.09
N GLY A 178 10.27 -17.02 -38.02
CA GLY A 178 9.08 -16.76 -38.82
C GLY A 178 7.77 -17.36 -38.28
N GLU A 179 7.78 -18.06 -37.15
CA GLU A 179 6.56 -18.56 -36.54
C GLU A 179 5.79 -17.47 -35.77
N THR A 180 4.47 -17.49 -35.93
CA THR A 180 3.54 -16.80 -35.01
C THR A 180 3.40 -17.58 -33.70
N LEU A 181 2.90 -16.92 -32.65
CA LEU A 181 2.53 -17.57 -31.37
C LEU A 181 1.74 -18.87 -31.61
N ARG A 182 0.70 -18.81 -32.44
CA ARG A 182 -0.18 -19.97 -32.68
C ARG A 182 0.56 -21.14 -33.31
N GLN A 183 1.40 -20.87 -34.32
CA GLN A 183 2.18 -21.92 -35.01
C GLN A 183 3.19 -22.58 -34.07
N ALA A 184 3.91 -21.78 -33.27
CA ALA A 184 4.87 -22.29 -32.30
C ALA A 184 4.19 -23.18 -31.24
N VAL A 185 3.09 -22.70 -30.64
CA VAL A 185 2.34 -23.46 -29.63
C VAL A 185 1.72 -24.73 -30.24
N ASP A 186 1.16 -24.68 -31.45
CA ASP A 186 0.65 -25.87 -32.13
C ASP A 186 1.74 -26.91 -32.39
N ARG A 187 2.94 -26.47 -32.79
CA ARG A 187 4.12 -27.34 -32.96
C ARG A 187 4.57 -27.94 -31.63
N GLU A 188 4.68 -27.15 -30.56
CA GLU A 188 5.07 -27.61 -29.22
C GLU A 188 4.07 -28.62 -28.65
N CYS A 189 2.78 -28.36 -28.79
CA CYS A 189 1.71 -29.25 -28.33
C CYS A 189 1.75 -30.60 -29.06
N LYS A 190 1.89 -30.58 -30.40
CA LYS A 190 2.02 -31.80 -31.21
C LYS A 190 3.32 -32.53 -30.89
N GLY A 191 4.45 -31.83 -30.84
CA GLY A 191 5.76 -32.40 -30.56
C GLY A 191 5.82 -33.11 -29.21
N THR A 192 5.22 -32.52 -28.17
CA THR A 192 5.08 -33.16 -26.86
C THR A 192 4.31 -34.46 -26.97
N ARG A 193 3.09 -34.44 -27.53
CA ARG A 193 2.21 -35.64 -27.63
C ARG A 193 2.70 -36.73 -28.59
N GLN A 194 3.54 -36.38 -29.54
CA GLN A 194 4.08 -37.31 -30.54
C GLN A 194 5.44 -37.87 -30.11
N SER A 195 6.09 -37.25 -29.13
CA SER A 195 7.42 -37.65 -28.68
C SER A 195 7.68 -37.21 -27.23
N VAL A 196 8.28 -36.05 -27.03
CA VAL A 196 8.64 -35.55 -25.70
C VAL A 196 8.71 -34.01 -25.72
N GLY A 197 8.23 -33.40 -24.65
CA GLY A 197 8.29 -31.98 -24.35
C GLY A 197 8.89 -31.74 -22.96
N LEU A 198 9.54 -30.59 -22.81
CA LEU A 198 10.14 -30.13 -21.56
C LEU A 198 9.51 -28.80 -21.15
N LEU A 199 9.16 -28.67 -19.87
CA LEU A 199 8.62 -27.45 -19.29
C LEU A 199 9.35 -27.13 -17.98
N ASP A 200 9.80 -25.87 -17.83
CA ASP A 200 10.24 -25.35 -16.54
C ASP A 200 9.03 -25.10 -15.62
N ALA A 201 8.84 -25.98 -14.64
CA ALA A 201 7.80 -25.93 -13.63
C ALA A 201 8.32 -25.41 -12.28
N SER A 202 9.52 -24.81 -12.24
CA SER A 202 10.18 -24.36 -11.00
C SER A 202 9.40 -23.30 -10.24
N THR A 203 8.45 -22.60 -10.87
CA THR A 203 7.72 -21.48 -10.23
C THR A 203 6.56 -21.91 -9.35
N LEU A 204 6.13 -23.18 -9.39
CA LEU A 204 5.06 -23.67 -8.51
C LEU A 204 5.47 -23.49 -7.05
N GLY A 205 4.51 -23.15 -6.18
CA GLY A 205 4.76 -23.14 -4.75
C GLY A 205 5.06 -24.55 -4.26
N LYS A 206 6.01 -24.67 -3.32
CA LYS A 206 6.43 -25.95 -2.74
C LYS A 206 6.55 -25.78 -1.24
N ILE A 207 5.80 -26.57 -0.50
CA ILE A 207 5.79 -26.53 0.97
C ILE A 207 6.15 -27.92 1.48
N ASP A 208 7.25 -27.99 2.22
CA ASP A 208 7.64 -29.17 2.96
C ASP A 208 6.85 -29.21 4.27
N ILE A 209 6.11 -30.30 4.50
CA ILE A 209 5.18 -30.44 5.61
C ILE A 209 5.56 -31.68 6.41
N GLN A 210 5.87 -31.48 7.68
CA GLN A 210 6.35 -32.55 8.56
C GLN A 210 5.61 -32.58 9.89
N GLY A 211 5.46 -33.75 10.48
CA GLY A 211 4.90 -33.93 11.82
C GLY A 211 3.98 -35.13 11.96
N PRO A 212 3.72 -35.62 13.19
CA PRO A 212 2.85 -36.77 13.41
C PRO A 212 1.39 -36.53 12.98
N ASP A 213 0.92 -35.28 12.96
CA ASP A 213 -0.49 -34.95 12.68
C ASP A 213 -0.74 -34.44 11.25
N VAL A 214 0.26 -34.53 10.36
CA VAL A 214 0.18 -34.01 8.99
C VAL A 214 -1.00 -34.59 8.20
N ARG A 215 -1.31 -35.87 8.36
CA ARG A 215 -2.42 -36.51 7.62
C ARG A 215 -3.78 -35.97 8.05
N GLU A 216 -3.95 -35.73 9.34
CA GLU A 216 -5.16 -35.10 9.89
C GLU A 216 -5.26 -33.65 9.40
N PHE A 217 -4.15 -32.90 9.45
CA PHE A 217 -4.13 -31.51 8.97
C PHE A 217 -4.49 -31.41 7.48
N LEU A 218 -3.91 -32.27 6.63
CA LEU A 218 -4.24 -32.31 5.20
C LEU A 218 -5.70 -32.73 4.92
N GLU A 219 -6.30 -33.57 5.76
CA GLU A 219 -7.72 -33.95 5.65
C GLU A 219 -8.66 -32.75 5.93
N ARG A 220 -8.21 -31.76 6.72
CA ARG A 220 -8.97 -30.52 6.98
C ARG A 220 -8.76 -29.46 5.91
N VAL A 221 -7.54 -29.37 5.36
CA VAL A 221 -7.16 -28.37 4.35
C VAL A 221 -7.71 -28.70 2.96
N TYR A 222 -7.65 -29.97 2.58
CA TYR A 222 -8.10 -30.41 1.26
C TYR A 222 -9.52 -30.98 1.31
N THR A 223 -10.22 -30.84 0.18
CA THR A 223 -11.57 -31.38 -0.02
C THR A 223 -11.66 -32.90 -0.12
N ASN A 224 -10.54 -33.60 -0.32
CA ASN A 224 -10.48 -35.05 -0.51
C ASN A 224 -9.67 -35.75 0.59
N LYS A 225 -9.77 -37.09 0.66
CA LYS A 225 -9.15 -37.87 1.74
C LYS A 225 -7.62 -37.94 1.63
N TRP A 226 -6.89 -37.94 2.75
CA TRP A 226 -5.42 -38.03 2.82
C TRP A 226 -4.89 -39.08 3.81
N SER A 227 -5.70 -39.46 4.80
CA SER A 227 -5.37 -40.44 5.85
C SER A 227 -4.69 -41.73 5.36
N LYS A 228 -5.04 -42.24 4.18
CA LYS A 228 -4.55 -43.53 3.63
C LYS A 228 -3.62 -43.41 2.41
N LEU A 229 -3.12 -42.21 2.07
CA LEU A 229 -2.18 -42.09 0.95
C LEU A 229 -0.86 -42.83 1.27
N PRO A 230 -0.47 -43.87 0.51
CA PRO A 230 0.77 -44.60 0.78
C PRO A 230 2.01 -43.75 0.51
N VAL A 231 3.10 -44.04 1.22
CA VAL A 231 4.43 -43.46 0.94
C VAL A 231 4.86 -43.76 -0.50
N GLY A 232 5.51 -42.78 -1.14
CA GLY A 232 5.93 -42.85 -2.54
C GLY A 232 4.80 -42.59 -3.54
N ARG A 233 3.61 -42.20 -3.08
CA ARG A 233 2.49 -41.78 -3.92
C ARG A 233 2.22 -40.29 -3.77
N CYS A 234 1.65 -39.71 -4.80
CA CYS A 234 1.13 -38.36 -4.79
C CYS A 234 -0.37 -38.35 -5.10
N ARG A 235 -1.03 -37.26 -4.73
CA ARG A 235 -2.46 -37.05 -4.96
C ARG A 235 -2.71 -35.60 -5.30
N TYR A 236 -3.62 -35.36 -6.24
CA TYR A 236 -4.15 -34.03 -6.52
C TYR A 236 -5.24 -33.69 -5.51
N GLY A 237 -5.27 -32.44 -5.05
CA GLY A 237 -6.29 -31.94 -4.12
C GLY A 237 -6.68 -30.50 -4.44
N LEU A 238 -7.93 -30.17 -4.13
CA LEU A 238 -8.46 -28.81 -4.17
C LEU A 238 -8.54 -28.25 -2.75
N MET A 239 -8.08 -27.01 -2.57
CA MET A 239 -8.23 -26.24 -1.33
C MET A 239 -9.34 -25.21 -1.52
N CYS A 240 -10.28 -25.18 -0.57
CA CYS A 240 -11.39 -24.25 -0.58
C CYS A 240 -11.32 -23.31 0.62
N GLY A 241 -11.85 -22.10 0.45
CA GLY A 241 -12.12 -21.19 1.56
C GLY A 241 -13.32 -21.66 2.38
N GLU A 242 -13.61 -20.95 3.46
CA GLU A 242 -14.77 -21.22 4.34
C GLU A 242 -16.12 -21.10 3.62
N ASP A 243 -16.18 -20.34 2.53
CA ASP A 243 -17.35 -20.23 1.66
C ASP A 243 -17.52 -21.41 0.69
N GLY A 244 -16.61 -22.39 0.74
CA GLY A 244 -16.58 -23.55 -0.13
C GLY A 244 -16.01 -23.29 -1.54
N MET A 245 -15.57 -22.06 -1.84
CA MET A 245 -15.03 -21.71 -3.14
C MET A 245 -13.56 -22.12 -3.25
N ILE A 246 -13.16 -22.62 -4.42
CA ILE A 246 -11.78 -23.02 -4.68
C ILE A 246 -10.89 -21.78 -4.61
N PHE A 247 -9.84 -21.83 -3.79
CA PHE A 247 -8.82 -20.78 -3.76
C PHE A 247 -7.47 -21.24 -4.30
N ASP A 248 -7.10 -22.52 -4.16
CA ASP A 248 -5.88 -23.09 -4.73
C ASP A 248 -6.00 -24.61 -4.95
N ASP A 249 -5.02 -25.20 -5.61
CA ASP A 249 -4.96 -26.62 -5.91
C ASP A 249 -3.51 -27.08 -6.10
N GLY A 250 -3.31 -28.40 -6.15
CA GLY A 250 -2.01 -28.94 -6.51
C GLY A 250 -1.84 -30.40 -6.17
N VAL A 251 -0.60 -30.88 -6.30
CA VAL A 251 -0.24 -32.26 -6.06
C VAL A 251 0.63 -32.35 -4.82
N THR A 252 0.18 -33.11 -3.83
CA THR A 252 0.98 -33.39 -2.62
C THR A 252 1.50 -34.82 -2.66
N ALA A 253 2.81 -34.97 -2.50
CA ALA A 253 3.51 -36.24 -2.44
C ALA A 253 3.73 -36.69 -0.99
N CYS A 254 3.44 -37.96 -0.69
CA CYS A 254 3.75 -38.59 0.59
C CYS A 254 5.18 -39.14 0.54
N LEU A 255 6.13 -38.42 1.13
CA LEU A 255 7.55 -38.80 1.18
C LEU A 255 7.86 -39.76 2.34
N GLY A 256 7.02 -39.73 3.39
CA GLY A 256 7.04 -40.64 4.52
C GLY A 256 5.74 -40.53 5.32
N ASP A 257 5.57 -41.36 6.36
CA ASP A 257 4.33 -41.36 7.15
C ASP A 257 4.00 -40.03 7.83
N ARG A 258 5.03 -39.21 8.04
CA ARG A 258 5.00 -37.90 8.70
C ARG A 258 5.63 -36.79 7.86
N HIS A 259 5.79 -37.02 6.55
CA HIS A 259 6.52 -36.12 5.66
C HIS A 259 5.86 -36.04 4.29
N PHE A 260 5.43 -34.84 3.92
CA PHE A 260 4.75 -34.55 2.68
C PHE A 260 5.39 -33.35 1.99
N LEU A 261 5.38 -33.37 0.66
CA LEU A 261 5.76 -32.22 -0.15
C LEU A 261 4.53 -31.79 -0.95
N MET A 262 3.99 -30.64 -0.58
CA MET A 262 2.84 -30.02 -1.24
C MET A 262 3.31 -29.12 -2.37
N THR A 263 2.68 -29.23 -3.54
CA THR A 263 2.75 -28.19 -4.56
C THR A 263 1.47 -27.38 -4.61
N THR A 264 1.60 -26.11 -4.98
CA THR A 264 0.51 -25.15 -5.13
C THR A 264 0.62 -24.46 -6.48
N THR A 265 -0.37 -23.65 -6.84
CA THR A 265 -0.21 -22.76 -8.00
C THR A 265 0.97 -21.78 -7.81
N THR A 266 1.56 -21.29 -8.91
CA THR A 266 2.63 -20.28 -8.87
C THR A 266 2.20 -19.00 -8.16
N GLY A 267 0.99 -18.52 -8.44
CA GLY A 267 0.45 -17.29 -7.85
C GLY A 267 0.00 -17.45 -6.40
N GLY A 268 -0.38 -18.66 -6.00
CA GLY A 268 -0.89 -18.97 -4.66
C GLY A 268 0.18 -19.34 -3.63
N ALA A 269 1.45 -19.51 -4.02
CA ALA A 269 2.51 -20.07 -3.17
C ALA A 269 2.60 -19.43 -1.77
N ALA A 270 2.66 -18.10 -1.68
CA ALA A 270 2.72 -17.39 -0.40
C ALA A 270 1.39 -17.51 0.37
N ARG A 271 0.27 -17.27 -0.32
CA ARG A 271 -1.08 -17.30 0.26
C ARG A 271 -1.43 -18.67 0.86
N VAL A 272 -1.05 -19.76 0.19
CA VAL A 272 -1.30 -21.11 0.72
C VAL A 272 -0.51 -21.31 2.01
N LEU A 273 0.77 -20.98 2.05
CA LEU A 273 1.56 -21.12 3.29
C LEU A 273 0.96 -20.29 4.43
N GLU A 274 0.60 -19.03 4.15
CA GLU A 274 -0.08 -18.15 5.11
C GLU A 274 -1.41 -18.76 5.60
N TRP A 275 -2.17 -19.40 4.70
CA TRP A 275 -3.40 -20.10 5.05
C TRP A 275 -3.16 -21.29 5.99
N LEU A 276 -2.14 -22.12 5.71
CA LEU A 276 -1.80 -23.24 6.58
C LEU A 276 -1.36 -22.75 7.97
N GLU A 277 -0.51 -21.73 8.01
CA GLU A 277 -0.03 -21.12 9.26
C GLU A 277 -1.18 -20.46 10.05
N LEU A 278 -2.11 -19.77 9.38
CA LEU A 278 -3.26 -19.16 10.03
C LEU A 278 -4.08 -20.21 10.79
N TYR A 279 -4.53 -21.27 10.12
CA TYR A 279 -5.35 -22.31 10.76
C TYR A 279 -4.59 -23.09 11.81
N HIS A 280 -3.31 -23.37 11.57
CA HIS A 280 -2.48 -24.04 12.57
C HIS A 280 -2.34 -23.21 13.84
N GLN A 281 -2.07 -21.91 13.71
CA GLN A 281 -1.83 -21.04 14.86
C GLN A 281 -3.12 -20.61 15.59
N THR A 282 -4.24 -20.43 14.88
CA THR A 282 -5.47 -19.88 15.48
C THR A 282 -6.53 -20.93 15.80
N GLU A 283 -6.70 -21.94 14.94
CA GLU A 283 -7.81 -22.90 15.06
C GLU A 283 -7.35 -24.25 15.62
N TRP A 284 -6.17 -24.73 15.18
CA TRP A 284 -5.68 -26.07 15.52
C TRP A 284 -4.26 -26.07 16.11
N PRO A 285 -3.97 -25.26 17.14
CA PRO A 285 -2.63 -25.13 17.71
C PRO A 285 -2.11 -26.41 18.38
N ASP A 286 -3.01 -27.35 18.71
CA ASP A 286 -2.65 -28.63 19.30
C ASP A 286 -2.08 -29.65 18.30
N LEU A 287 -2.26 -29.43 16.99
CA LEU A 287 -1.72 -30.32 15.96
C LEU A 287 -0.21 -30.12 15.82
N LYS A 288 0.56 -31.21 15.92
CA LYS A 288 2.01 -31.20 15.72
C LYS A 288 2.31 -31.37 14.24
N VAL A 289 2.23 -30.27 13.52
CA VAL A 289 2.57 -30.12 12.10
C VAL A 289 3.43 -28.87 11.93
N PHE A 290 4.37 -28.92 10.99
CA PHE A 290 5.32 -27.84 10.72
C PHE A 290 5.45 -27.66 9.22
N PHE A 291 5.49 -26.40 8.78
CA PHE A 291 5.55 -26.03 7.37
C PHE A 291 6.88 -25.33 7.09
N THR A 292 7.48 -25.60 5.94
CA THR A 292 8.64 -24.86 5.45
C THR A 292 8.49 -24.63 3.97
N SER A 293 8.49 -23.38 3.52
CA SER A 293 8.56 -23.10 2.09
C SER A 293 9.90 -23.59 1.55
N VAL A 294 9.82 -24.49 0.58
CA VAL A 294 10.96 -24.98 -0.21
C VAL A 294 10.79 -24.59 -1.69
N THR A 295 9.96 -23.58 -1.95
CA THR A 295 9.61 -23.10 -3.30
C THR A 295 10.85 -22.77 -4.12
N ASP A 296 11.78 -22.02 -3.52
CA ASP A 296 13.01 -21.56 -4.20
C ASP A 296 14.20 -22.50 -4.01
N HIS A 297 14.04 -23.53 -3.18
CA HIS A 297 15.08 -24.53 -2.97
C HIS A 297 15.18 -25.50 -4.16
N TRP A 298 14.06 -25.74 -4.84
CA TRP A 298 13.96 -26.73 -5.92
C TRP A 298 13.61 -26.10 -7.26
N ALA A 299 14.47 -26.32 -8.25
CA ALA A 299 14.09 -26.24 -9.66
C ALA A 299 13.35 -27.51 -10.09
N THR A 300 12.47 -27.42 -11.08
CA THR A 300 11.66 -28.55 -11.54
C THR A 300 11.50 -28.51 -13.04
N LEU A 301 11.85 -29.62 -13.70
CA LEU A 301 11.58 -29.85 -15.11
C LEU A 301 10.49 -30.92 -15.23
N SER A 302 9.40 -30.59 -15.91
CA SER A 302 8.42 -31.57 -16.35
C SER A 302 8.88 -32.14 -17.69
N ILE A 303 8.99 -33.47 -17.77
CA ILE A 303 9.25 -34.22 -19.00
C ILE A 303 7.96 -34.96 -19.34
N ALA A 304 7.29 -34.57 -20.43
CA ALA A 304 5.99 -35.11 -20.83
C ALA A 304 6.06 -35.67 -22.25
N GLY A 305 5.34 -36.75 -22.53
CA GLY A 305 5.29 -37.42 -23.83
C GLY A 305 4.00 -38.22 -23.98
#